data_AF-A0A921RME0-F1
#
_entry.id   AF-A0A921RME0-F1
#
_cell.length_a   1.000
_cell.length_b   1.000
_cell.length_c   1.000
_cell.angle_alpha   90.00
_cell.angle_beta   90.00
_cell.angle_gamma   90.00
#
_symmetry.space_group_name_H-M   'P 1'
#
loop_
_entity.id
_entity.type
_entity.pdbx_description
1 polymer ?
#
loop_
_entity_poly.entity_id
_entity_poly.type
_entity_poly.pdbx_seq_one_letter_code
_entity_poly.pdbx_strand_id
1 'polypeptide(L)'
;MDREHEDPPNRRDVCTFFCCAVFPFFARLADPLGVAVPRGLRKLIALHTLGMVNIAPGKAILKEIKMLTRLRKLAVTGINKKNCQEFCSTIACLSSLESLSVHSELVEDLRDCLDSLRTPPKNLQSLKLYGTLGKLPEWVAGLQNLVKLKLEHTELTELDGTMQVLGKLPNLAILRLLMYSFKEEEDRHFTSRREAFPCLTALELCYPIGPVLFEEGTATKLEILLCQDAIAFSGLSSLLSLKEVVLDRWYDPRVEWVEDMRAQLSRNPNKPVVKFIN
;
A
#
# COMPACT_ATOMS: atom_id res chain seq x y z
N MET A 1 -44.58 -36.04 -1.43
CA MET A 1 -44.55 -34.58 -1.67
C MET A 1 -44.34 -33.94 -0.31
N ASP A 2 -43.10 -33.98 0.16
CA ASP A 2 -42.72 -33.37 1.43
C ASP A 2 -42.56 -31.87 1.20
N ARG A 3 -43.41 -31.09 1.88
CA ARG A 3 -43.23 -29.64 1.97
C ARG A 3 -42.19 -29.41 3.06
N GLU A 4 -40.99 -29.02 2.68
CA GLU A 4 -40.01 -28.50 3.62
C GLU A 4 -40.60 -27.25 4.30
N HIS A 5 -40.69 -27.32 5.62
CA HIS A 5 -41.03 -26.20 6.47
C HIS A 5 -39.75 -25.36 6.62
N GLU A 6 -39.62 -24.28 5.84
CA GLU A 6 -38.59 -23.28 6.10
C GLU A 6 -38.98 -22.50 7.38
N ASP A 7 -38.21 -22.69 8.44
CA ASP A 7 -38.32 -21.89 9.65
C ASP A 7 -38.08 -20.41 9.33
N PRO A 8 -38.87 -19.48 9.92
CA PRO A 8 -38.72 -18.06 9.64
C PRO A 8 -37.30 -17.60 10.01
N PRO A 9 -36.66 -16.79 9.15
CA PRO A 9 -35.26 -16.43 9.32
C PRO A 9 -35.05 -15.71 10.65
N ASN A 10 -34.12 -16.24 11.45
CA ASN A 10 -33.75 -15.70 12.75
C ASN A 10 -33.38 -14.22 12.62
N ARG A 11 -33.84 -13.40 13.59
CA ARG A 11 -33.59 -11.96 13.63
C ARG A 11 -32.09 -11.59 13.51
N ARG A 12 -31.18 -12.44 13.99
CA ARG A 12 -29.73 -12.28 13.79
C ARG A 12 -29.30 -12.51 12.34
N ASP A 13 -29.89 -13.48 11.66
CA ASP A 13 -29.54 -13.82 10.27
C ASP A 13 -30.10 -12.77 9.31
N VAL A 14 -31.31 -12.27 9.58
CA VAL A 14 -31.84 -11.08 8.88
C VAL A 14 -30.95 -9.87 9.13
N CYS A 15 -30.50 -9.63 10.37
CA CYS A 15 -29.61 -8.50 10.66
C CYS A 15 -28.25 -8.65 9.99
N THR A 16 -27.69 -9.86 9.94
CA THR A 16 -26.44 -10.17 9.22
C THR A 16 -26.61 -9.96 7.73
N PHE A 17 -27.68 -10.47 7.13
CA PHE A 17 -27.98 -10.30 5.71
C PHE A 17 -28.08 -8.81 5.34
N PHE A 18 -28.80 -8.02 6.13
CA PHE A 18 -28.91 -6.59 5.87
C PHE A 18 -27.59 -5.84 6.11
N CYS A 19 -26.89 -6.09 7.22
CA CYS A 19 -25.63 -5.42 7.57
C CYS A 19 -24.46 -5.80 6.66
N CYS A 20 -24.40 -7.04 6.17
CA CYS A 20 -23.25 -7.57 5.44
C CYS A 20 -23.46 -7.65 3.93
N ALA A 21 -24.71 -7.73 3.44
CA ALA A 21 -25.00 -7.82 2.01
C ALA A 21 -25.78 -6.60 1.50
N VAL A 22 -26.97 -6.34 2.06
CA VAL A 22 -27.91 -5.35 1.49
C VAL A 22 -27.41 -3.92 1.66
N PHE A 23 -27.05 -3.50 2.87
CA PHE A 23 -26.58 -2.13 3.12
C PHE A 23 -25.23 -1.84 2.45
N PRO A 24 -24.22 -2.73 2.48
CA PRO A 24 -22.99 -2.52 1.71
C PRO A 24 -23.23 -2.41 0.20
N PHE A 25 -24.18 -3.16 -0.36
CA PHE A 25 -24.54 -3.10 -1.77
C PHE A 25 -25.16 -1.75 -2.14
N PHE A 26 -26.20 -1.30 -1.42
CA PHE A 26 -26.79 0.02 -1.66
C PHE A 26 -25.83 1.17 -1.35
N ALA A 27 -24.94 1.00 -0.36
CA ALA A 27 -23.93 1.99 -0.01
C ALA A 27 -22.90 2.20 -1.13
N ARG A 28 -22.55 1.15 -1.89
CA ARG A 28 -21.70 1.25 -3.09
C ARG A 28 -22.42 1.90 -4.27
N LEU A 29 -23.74 1.71 -4.39
CA LEU A 29 -24.54 2.37 -5.42
C LEU A 29 -24.70 3.88 -5.15
N ALA A 30 -24.70 4.28 -3.89
CA ALA A 30 -24.83 5.68 -3.48
C ALA A 30 -23.51 6.47 -3.53
N ASP A 31 -22.35 5.80 -3.43
CA ASP A 31 -21.03 6.39 -3.62
C ASP A 31 -20.15 5.41 -4.42
N PRO A 32 -19.96 5.62 -5.74
CA PRO A 32 -19.19 4.70 -6.57
C PRO A 32 -17.71 4.62 -6.19
N LEU A 33 -17.21 5.54 -5.37
CA LEU A 33 -15.83 5.58 -4.89
C LEU A 33 -15.68 5.06 -3.45
N GLY A 34 -16.75 4.59 -2.79
CA GLY A 34 -16.66 4.17 -1.39
C GLY A 34 -17.92 3.52 -0.79
N VAL A 35 -17.90 3.35 0.53
CA VAL A 35 -19.02 2.89 1.33
C VAL A 35 -19.78 4.13 1.78
N ALA A 36 -21.05 4.27 1.38
CA ALA A 36 -21.95 5.24 2.00
C ALA A 36 -22.03 4.98 3.51
N VAL A 37 -21.62 5.99 4.28
CA VAL A 37 -21.60 5.90 5.74
C VAL A 37 -22.96 6.31 6.30
N PRO A 38 -23.66 5.44 7.05
CA PRO A 38 -24.94 5.78 7.64
C PRO A 38 -24.75 6.82 8.75
N ARG A 39 -25.79 7.62 9.00
CA ARG A 39 -25.81 8.54 10.14
C ARG A 39 -25.62 7.76 11.44
N GLY A 40 -24.73 8.22 12.31
CA GLY A 40 -24.47 7.58 13.59
C GLY A 40 -23.47 6.43 13.52
N LEU A 41 -22.56 6.43 12.54
CA LEU A 41 -21.36 5.58 12.48
C LEU A 41 -20.65 5.51 13.83
N ARG A 42 -20.60 6.62 14.58
CA ARG A 42 -20.01 6.69 15.94
C ARG A 42 -20.59 5.67 16.95
N LYS A 43 -21.79 5.12 16.71
CA LYS A 43 -22.41 4.11 17.57
C LYS A 43 -21.84 2.70 17.35
N LEU A 44 -21.12 2.47 16.24
CA LEU A 44 -20.51 1.18 15.91
C LEU A 44 -19.18 0.98 16.67
N ILE A 45 -19.21 1.09 18.00
CA ILE A 45 -18.01 1.08 18.85
C ILE A 45 -17.18 -0.22 18.80
N ALA A 46 -17.77 -1.31 18.31
CA ALA A 46 -17.10 -2.60 18.10
C ALA A 46 -16.56 -2.77 16.66
N LEU A 47 -16.67 -1.75 15.80
CA LEU A 47 -16.22 -1.83 14.42
C LEU A 47 -14.69 -1.89 14.34
N HIS A 48 -14.18 -2.93 13.69
CA HIS A 48 -12.74 -3.11 13.47
C HIS A 48 -12.29 -2.76 12.05
N THR A 49 -13.17 -2.83 11.06
CA THR A 49 -12.84 -2.54 9.67
C THR A 49 -13.88 -1.60 9.09
N LEU A 50 -13.41 -0.48 8.57
CA LEU A 50 -14.18 0.44 7.77
C LEU A 50 -13.56 0.46 6.38
N GLY A 51 -14.34 0.06 5.39
CA GLY A 51 -13.92 0.04 3.98
C GLY A 51 -13.63 1.43 3.44
N MET A 52 -13.40 1.56 2.14
CA MET A 52 -13.11 2.86 1.53
C MET A 52 -14.25 3.84 1.81
N VAL A 53 -13.97 4.96 2.47
CA VAL A 53 -14.95 6.00 2.79
C VAL A 53 -14.58 7.29 2.11
N ASN A 54 -15.52 7.89 1.38
CA ASN A 54 -15.35 9.20 0.78
C ASN A 54 -15.54 10.31 1.83
N ILE A 55 -14.49 11.08 2.07
CA ILE A 55 -14.48 12.18 3.03
C ILE A 55 -14.52 13.56 2.37
N ALA A 56 -14.68 13.62 1.04
CA ALA A 56 -14.86 14.87 0.30
C ALA A 56 -16.08 15.70 0.75
N PRO A 57 -17.26 15.09 1.07
CA PRO A 57 -18.46 15.85 1.43
C PRO A 57 -18.33 16.71 2.70
N GLY A 58 -17.36 16.44 3.57
CA GLY A 58 -17.04 17.33 4.68
C GLY A 58 -16.55 16.63 5.95
N LYS A 59 -16.19 17.43 6.95
CA LYS A 59 -15.52 16.98 8.20
C LYS A 59 -16.42 16.18 9.15
N ALA A 60 -17.73 16.15 8.95
CA ALA A 60 -18.66 15.48 9.87
C ALA A 60 -18.36 13.98 10.00
N ILE A 61 -18.08 13.32 8.88
CA ILE A 61 -17.74 11.90 8.84
C ILE A 61 -16.43 11.58 9.57
N LEU A 62 -15.43 12.46 9.46
CA LEU A 62 -14.15 12.34 10.15
C LEU A 62 -14.34 12.39 11.67
N LYS A 63 -15.21 13.30 12.16
CA LYS A 63 -15.56 13.37 13.59
C LYS A 63 -16.23 12.09 14.09
N GLU A 64 -17.03 11.42 13.25
CA GLU A 64 -17.62 10.13 13.62
C GLU A 64 -16.58 9.00 13.62
N ILE A 65 -15.71 8.94 12.60
CA ILE A 65 -14.62 7.96 12.50
C ILE A 65 -13.67 8.10 13.71
N LYS A 66 -13.37 9.33 14.14
CA LYS A 66 -12.50 9.63 15.29
C LYS A 66 -12.96 8.99 16.60
N MET A 67 -14.25 8.65 16.73
CA MET A 67 -14.82 7.98 17.90
C MET A 67 -14.67 6.45 17.86
N LEU A 68 -14.27 5.88 16.72
CA LEU A 68 -14.09 4.44 16.55
C LEU A 68 -12.68 4.01 16.98
N THR A 69 -12.33 4.21 18.24
CA THR A 69 -10.96 3.97 18.75
C THR A 69 -10.50 2.51 18.68
N ARG A 70 -11.42 1.55 18.49
CA ARG A 70 -11.14 0.13 18.24
C ARG A 70 -10.92 -0.22 16.77
N LEU A 71 -11.04 0.75 15.87
CA LEU A 71 -10.87 0.54 14.44
C LEU A 71 -9.43 0.09 14.14
N ARG A 72 -9.30 -1.03 13.44
CA ARG A 72 -8.02 -1.63 13.04
C ARG A 72 -7.69 -1.38 11.57
N LYS A 73 -8.70 -1.27 10.71
CA LYS A 73 -8.52 -1.04 9.28
C LYS A 73 -9.40 0.10 8.80
N LEU A 74 -8.80 1.06 8.10
CA LEU A 74 -9.47 2.20 7.52
C LEU A 74 -8.96 2.42 6.09
N ALA A 75 -9.88 2.59 5.15
CA ALA A 75 -9.58 3.11 3.83
C ALA A 75 -10.36 4.41 3.60
N VAL A 76 -9.75 5.43 3.00
CA VAL A 76 -10.40 6.70 2.71
C VAL A 76 -10.11 7.18 1.29
N THR A 77 -11.04 7.93 0.73
CA THR A 77 -10.89 8.69 -0.52
C THR A 77 -11.42 10.11 -0.36
N GLY A 78 -11.12 11.01 -1.29
CA GLY A 78 -11.64 12.38 -1.28
C GLY A 78 -10.97 13.29 -0.24
N ILE A 79 -9.71 13.02 0.10
CA ILE A 79 -8.87 13.97 0.85
C ILE A 79 -8.66 15.21 -0.01
N ASN A 80 -8.72 16.38 0.60
CA ASN A 80 -8.42 17.65 -0.04
C ASN A 80 -7.93 18.68 1.00
N LYS A 81 -7.49 19.84 0.52
CA LYS A 81 -6.97 20.94 1.37
C LYS A 81 -7.96 21.37 2.48
N LYS A 82 -9.28 21.19 2.30
CA LYS A 82 -10.29 21.60 3.30
C LYS A 82 -10.45 20.59 4.44
N ASN A 83 -10.27 19.30 4.20
CA ASN A 83 -10.49 18.24 5.20
C ASN A 83 -9.19 17.67 5.79
N CYS A 84 -8.05 17.94 5.16
CA CYS A 84 -6.76 17.37 5.51
C CYS A 84 -6.39 17.41 7.00
N GLN A 85 -6.45 18.59 7.63
CA GLN A 85 -6.07 18.73 9.03
C GLN A 85 -6.95 17.89 9.97
N GLU A 86 -8.25 17.80 9.68
CA GLU A 86 -9.17 16.97 10.45
C GLU A 86 -8.92 15.47 10.17
N PHE A 87 -8.54 15.12 8.94
CA PHE A 87 -8.13 13.76 8.60
C PHE A 87 -6.91 13.33 9.41
N CYS A 88 -5.83 14.12 9.41
CA CYS A 88 -4.64 13.82 10.20
C CYS A 88 -4.93 13.77 11.71
N SER A 89 -5.77 14.69 12.23
CA SER A 89 -6.22 14.63 13.62
C SER A 89 -7.03 13.38 13.94
N THR A 90 -7.86 12.92 12.99
CA THR A 90 -8.65 11.70 13.14
C THR A 90 -7.73 10.48 13.20
N ILE A 91 -6.80 10.35 12.25
CA ILE A 91 -5.84 9.24 12.21
C ILE A 91 -5.00 9.18 13.49
N ALA A 92 -4.52 10.32 13.99
CA ALA A 92 -3.74 10.39 15.23
C ALA A 92 -4.50 9.85 16.47
N CYS A 93 -5.84 9.88 16.47
CA CYS A 93 -6.67 9.36 17.56
C CYS A 93 -7.00 7.86 17.45
N LEU A 94 -6.78 7.23 16.29
CA LEU A 94 -7.07 5.82 16.07
C LEU A 94 -5.90 4.95 16.54
N SER A 95 -5.72 4.85 17.85
CA SER A 95 -4.58 4.14 18.47
C SER A 95 -4.52 2.63 18.16
N SER A 96 -5.66 2.02 17.84
CA SER A 96 -5.75 0.60 17.45
C SER A 96 -5.55 0.37 15.95
N LEU A 97 -5.27 1.41 15.16
CA LEU A 97 -5.19 1.29 13.71
C LEU A 97 -3.94 0.51 13.28
N GLU A 98 -4.16 -0.55 12.52
CA GLU A 98 -3.15 -1.46 11.99
C GLU A 98 -3.00 -1.33 10.47
N SER A 99 -4.05 -0.91 9.77
CA SER A 99 -4.04 -0.73 8.32
C SER A 99 -4.69 0.58 7.91
N LEU A 100 -3.95 1.38 7.14
CA LEU A 100 -4.43 2.62 6.55
C LEU A 100 -4.25 2.56 5.02
N SER A 101 -5.33 2.85 4.30
CA SER A 101 -5.30 3.07 2.86
C SER A 101 -5.82 4.47 2.57
N VAL A 102 -5.02 5.25 1.85
CA VAL A 102 -5.38 6.61 1.44
C VAL A 102 -5.39 6.66 -0.07
N HIS A 103 -6.53 7.03 -0.64
CA HIS A 103 -6.73 7.17 -2.07
C HIS A 103 -7.04 8.62 -2.42
N SER A 104 -6.39 9.13 -3.44
CA SER A 104 -6.61 10.46 -3.97
C SER A 104 -6.47 10.46 -5.49
N GLU A 105 -7.54 10.83 -6.19
CA GLU A 105 -7.57 10.87 -7.66
C GLU A 105 -7.18 12.24 -8.23
N LEU A 106 -7.04 13.25 -7.35
CA LEU A 106 -6.71 14.61 -7.73
C LEU A 106 -5.20 14.84 -7.61
N VAL A 107 -4.63 15.53 -8.62
CA VAL A 107 -3.19 15.68 -8.92
C VAL A 107 -2.39 16.40 -7.82
N GLU A 108 -3.03 17.01 -6.81
CA GLU A 108 -2.32 17.72 -5.73
C GLU A 108 -2.79 17.35 -4.30
N ASP A 109 -3.67 16.37 -4.16
CA ASP A 109 -4.54 16.36 -2.98
C ASP A 109 -3.93 15.75 -1.70
N LEU A 110 -2.83 15.00 -1.81
CA LEU A 110 -2.08 14.51 -0.65
C LEU A 110 -0.84 15.34 -0.32
N ARG A 111 -0.38 16.18 -1.26
CA ARG A 111 0.77 17.06 -1.06
C ARG A 111 0.55 17.98 0.13
N ASP A 112 1.54 18.09 1.00
CA ASP A 112 1.51 18.82 2.29
C ASP A 112 0.49 18.30 3.30
N CYS A 113 -0.45 17.45 2.88
CA CYS A 113 -1.55 17.04 3.72
C CYS A 113 -1.08 16.07 4.80
N LEU A 114 -0.44 14.98 4.36
CA LEU A 114 0.05 13.94 5.27
C LEU A 114 1.21 14.42 6.15
N ASP A 115 1.88 15.51 5.79
CA ASP A 115 2.96 16.10 6.60
C ASP A 115 2.44 16.69 7.91
N SER A 116 1.14 17.03 7.97
CA SER A 116 0.50 17.49 9.22
C SER A 116 0.26 16.37 10.25
N LEU A 117 0.46 15.10 9.89
CA LEU A 117 0.31 13.96 10.79
C LEU A 117 1.53 13.82 11.72
N ARG A 118 1.52 14.57 12.82
CA ARG A 118 2.63 14.58 13.80
C ARG A 118 2.84 13.26 14.54
N THR A 119 1.76 12.53 14.82
CA THR A 119 1.82 11.27 15.58
C THR A 119 1.07 10.18 14.82
N PRO A 120 1.76 9.43 13.93
CA PRO A 120 1.12 8.33 13.22
C PRO A 120 0.72 7.21 14.21
N PRO A 121 -0.28 6.38 13.87
CA PRO A 121 -0.68 5.26 14.71
C PRO A 121 0.49 4.28 14.93
N LYS A 122 0.87 4.06 16.19
CA LYS A 122 2.04 3.24 16.55
C LYS A 122 1.91 1.77 16.13
N ASN A 123 0.68 1.27 16.00
CA ASN A 123 0.38 -0.12 15.65
C ASN A 123 0.25 -0.35 14.13
N LEU A 124 0.54 0.67 13.31
CA LEU A 124 0.36 0.58 11.86
C LEU A 124 1.31 -0.46 11.25
N GLN A 125 0.72 -1.49 10.66
CA GLN A 125 1.41 -2.60 10.00
C GLN A 125 1.28 -2.57 8.48
N SER A 126 0.24 -1.92 7.96
CA SER A 126 0.01 -1.76 6.52
C SER A 126 -0.32 -0.33 6.17
N LEU A 127 0.43 0.24 5.23
CA LEU A 127 0.19 1.56 4.67
C LEU A 127 0.08 1.46 3.15
N LYS A 128 -0.99 2.02 2.58
CA LYS A 128 -1.19 2.15 1.15
C LYS A 128 -1.49 3.61 0.82
N LEU A 129 -0.67 4.20 -0.03
CA LEU A 129 -0.84 5.58 -0.49
C LEU A 129 -1.02 5.55 -2.01
N TYR A 130 -2.15 6.08 -2.45
CA TYR A 130 -2.46 6.33 -3.85
C TYR A 130 -2.72 7.83 -4.03
N GLY A 131 -1.98 8.46 -4.94
CA GLY A 131 -2.10 9.87 -5.29
C GLY A 131 -0.90 10.73 -4.91
N THR A 132 -0.80 11.91 -5.52
CA THR A 132 0.42 12.73 -5.56
C THR A 132 0.84 13.27 -4.19
N LEU A 133 2.05 12.89 -3.76
CA LEU A 133 2.69 13.37 -2.52
C LEU A 133 3.83 14.35 -2.79
N GLY A 134 4.61 14.12 -3.86
CA GLY A 134 5.85 14.84 -4.14
C GLY A 134 7.03 14.44 -3.23
N LYS A 135 6.81 14.31 -1.91
CA LYS A 135 7.80 13.81 -0.94
C LYS A 135 7.21 12.75 -0.02
N LEU A 136 8.07 11.85 0.48
CA LEU A 136 7.64 10.85 1.45
C LEU A 136 7.40 11.56 2.79
N PRO A 137 6.22 11.40 3.43
CA PRO A 137 5.97 12.03 4.72
C PRO A 137 6.97 11.56 5.79
N GLU A 138 7.53 12.49 6.56
CA GLU A 138 8.63 12.21 7.51
C GLU A 138 8.26 11.15 8.56
N TRP A 139 7.00 11.11 8.97
CA TRP A 139 6.50 10.18 9.97
C TRP A 139 6.59 8.71 9.53
N VAL A 140 6.74 8.43 8.22
CA VAL A 140 6.94 7.07 7.70
C VAL A 140 8.22 6.45 8.26
N ALA A 141 9.28 7.25 8.47
CA ALA A 141 10.53 6.78 9.07
C ALA A 141 10.36 6.26 10.51
N GLY A 142 9.31 6.72 11.20
CA GLY A 142 9.00 6.33 12.59
C GLY A 142 8.17 5.05 12.72
N LEU A 143 7.72 4.43 11.63
CA LEU A 143 6.79 3.30 11.66
C LEU A 143 7.48 1.96 11.96
N GLN A 144 7.84 1.75 13.21
CA GLN A 144 8.58 0.56 13.64
C GLN A 144 7.85 -0.77 13.39
N ASN A 145 6.51 -0.76 13.31
CA ASN A 145 5.69 -1.97 13.11
C ASN A 145 5.24 -2.17 11.65
N LEU A 146 5.69 -1.32 10.72
CA LEU A 146 5.23 -1.39 9.33
C LEU A 146 5.76 -2.66 8.65
N VAL A 147 4.85 -3.54 8.24
CA VAL A 147 5.15 -4.78 7.52
C VAL A 147 4.94 -4.62 6.02
N LYS A 148 3.94 -3.84 5.61
CA LYS A 148 3.54 -3.69 4.21
C LYS A 148 3.43 -2.22 3.83
N LEU A 149 4.14 -1.82 2.79
CA LEU A 149 4.03 -0.50 2.18
C LEU A 149 3.69 -0.65 0.69
N LYS A 150 2.66 0.09 0.26
CA LYS A 150 2.34 0.27 -1.15
C LYS A 150 2.31 1.75 -1.48
N LEU A 151 3.08 2.16 -2.47
CA LEU A 151 3.09 3.49 -3.06
C LEU A 151 2.72 3.38 -4.54
N GLU A 152 1.76 4.18 -4.97
CA GLU A 152 1.24 4.18 -6.34
C GLU A 152 0.76 5.60 -6.68
N HIS A 153 1.10 6.11 -7.86
CA HIS A 153 0.81 7.49 -8.27
C HIS A 153 1.26 8.55 -7.25
N THR A 154 2.31 8.27 -6.47
CA THR A 154 2.80 9.18 -5.42
C THR A 154 3.72 10.27 -5.92
N GLU A 155 4.30 10.09 -7.11
CA GLU A 155 5.19 11.03 -7.80
C GLU A 155 6.30 11.59 -6.89
N LEU A 156 6.92 10.72 -6.09
CA LEU A 156 8.01 11.11 -5.20
C LEU A 156 9.21 11.61 -6.02
N THR A 157 9.81 12.73 -5.60
CA THR A 157 10.94 13.35 -6.30
C THR A 157 12.31 12.93 -5.73
N GLU A 158 12.36 12.40 -4.51
CA GLU A 158 13.61 12.08 -3.81
C GLU A 158 13.80 10.56 -3.69
N LEU A 159 14.20 9.89 -4.78
CA LEU A 159 14.36 8.42 -4.84
C LEU A 159 15.32 7.89 -3.77
N ASP A 160 16.56 8.38 -3.75
CA ASP A 160 17.59 7.91 -2.82
C ASP A 160 17.23 8.17 -1.36
N GLY A 161 16.70 9.36 -1.05
CA GLY A 161 16.26 9.72 0.30
C GLY A 161 15.11 8.83 0.77
N THR A 162 14.13 8.60 -0.11
CA THR A 162 13.00 7.68 0.15
C THR A 162 13.52 6.28 0.44
N MET A 163 14.40 5.74 -0.41
CA MET A 163 14.92 4.38 -0.24
C MET A 163 15.80 4.21 1.00
N GLN A 164 16.54 5.25 1.40
CA GLN A 164 17.27 5.25 2.68
C GLN A 164 16.33 5.18 3.88
N VAL A 165 15.18 5.86 3.84
CA VAL A 165 14.17 5.80 4.90
C VAL A 165 13.53 4.41 4.93
N LEU A 166 13.05 3.92 3.79
CA LEU A 166 12.37 2.63 3.70
C LEU A 166 13.30 1.46 4.03
N GLY A 167 14.57 1.54 3.62
CA GLY A 167 15.59 0.53 3.89
C GLY A 167 15.95 0.38 5.37
N LYS A 168 15.66 1.39 6.21
CA LYS A 168 15.90 1.36 7.66
C LYS A 168 14.71 0.81 8.47
N LEU A 169 13.55 0.59 7.84
CA LEU A 169 12.37 0.09 8.54
C LEU A 169 12.60 -1.37 8.98
N PRO A 170 12.53 -1.67 10.29
CA PRO A 170 13.02 -2.94 10.81
C PRO A 170 12.12 -4.12 10.46
N ASN A 171 10.83 -3.88 10.23
CA ASN A 171 9.82 -4.92 10.01
C ASN A 171 9.23 -4.92 8.60
N LEU A 172 9.72 -4.06 7.70
CA LEU A 172 9.18 -3.95 6.34
C LEU A 172 9.49 -5.22 5.55
N ALA A 173 8.46 -6.05 5.34
CA ALA A 173 8.56 -7.34 4.67
C ALA A 173 8.06 -7.29 3.22
N ILE A 174 7.12 -6.39 2.92
CA ILE A 174 6.54 -6.25 1.59
C ILE A 174 6.58 -4.78 1.18
N LEU A 175 7.29 -4.50 0.10
CA LEU A 175 7.36 -3.18 -0.51
C LEU A 175 6.83 -3.26 -1.94
N ARG A 176 5.83 -2.43 -2.26
CA ARG A 176 5.25 -2.30 -3.60
C ARG A 176 5.39 -0.86 -4.07
N LEU A 177 6.21 -0.64 -5.08
CA LEU A 177 6.44 0.64 -5.73
C LEU A 177 5.84 0.56 -7.14
N LEU A 178 4.58 0.95 -7.26
CA LEU A 178 3.81 0.75 -8.48
C LEU A 178 3.90 1.99 -9.39
N MET A 179 3.07 2.00 -10.44
CA MET A 179 3.00 3.05 -11.47
C MET A 179 3.12 4.45 -10.85
N TYR A 180 4.02 5.27 -11.39
CA TYR A 180 4.26 6.65 -10.96
C TYR A 180 4.47 6.83 -9.45
N SER A 181 5.04 5.82 -8.76
CA SER A 181 5.47 5.98 -7.38
C SER A 181 6.55 7.06 -7.23
N PHE A 182 7.41 7.20 -8.24
CA PHE A 182 8.38 8.29 -8.39
C PHE A 182 8.08 9.12 -9.63
N LYS A 183 8.38 10.42 -9.57
CA LYS A 183 8.28 11.34 -10.71
C LYS A 183 9.32 10.97 -11.75
N GLU A 184 8.93 10.95 -13.03
CA GLU A 184 9.84 10.65 -14.13
C GLU A 184 10.92 11.73 -14.29
N GLU A 185 12.18 11.32 -14.17
CA GLU A 185 13.37 12.16 -14.33
C GLU A 185 14.48 11.34 -15.01
N GLU A 186 15.33 12.02 -15.77
CA GLU A 186 16.52 11.45 -16.41
C GLU A 186 17.58 11.10 -15.33
N ASP A 187 18.36 10.03 -15.57
CA ASP A 187 19.48 9.58 -14.70
C ASP A 187 19.17 9.07 -13.28
N ARG A 188 17.92 8.68 -13.00
CA ARG A 188 17.57 8.01 -11.74
C ARG A 188 18.14 6.60 -11.68
N HIS A 189 18.83 6.28 -10.58
CA HIS A 189 19.30 4.93 -10.28
C HIS A 189 18.95 4.60 -8.83
N PHE A 190 18.31 3.47 -8.60
CA PHE A 190 18.07 2.96 -7.25
C PHE A 190 19.25 2.10 -6.82
N THR A 191 19.94 2.51 -5.76
CA THR A 191 20.97 1.67 -5.12
C THR A 191 20.49 1.15 -3.78
N SER A 192 20.23 -0.16 -3.71
CA SER A 192 19.95 -0.85 -2.45
C SER A 192 21.28 -1.12 -1.74
N ARG A 193 21.59 -0.28 -0.76
CA ARG A 193 22.87 -0.31 -0.04
C ARG A 193 23.01 -1.54 0.86
N ARG A 194 24.24 -1.91 1.18
CA ARG A 194 24.53 -2.95 2.19
C ARG A 194 23.72 -2.73 3.48
N GLU A 195 23.20 -3.81 4.07
CA GLU A 195 22.38 -3.82 5.29
C GLU A 195 21.02 -3.10 5.19
N ALA A 196 20.67 -2.51 4.04
CA ALA A 196 19.32 -2.02 3.81
C ALA A 196 18.32 -3.18 3.73
N PHE A 197 17.08 -2.91 4.13
CA PHE A 197 15.95 -3.82 4.04
C PHE A 197 16.16 -5.14 4.82
N PRO A 198 16.33 -5.09 6.15
CA PRO A 198 16.71 -6.25 6.98
C PRO A 198 15.66 -7.37 7.04
N CYS A 199 14.40 -7.07 6.68
CA CYS A 199 13.27 -8.00 6.75
C CYS A 199 12.49 -8.12 5.43
N LEU A 200 12.94 -7.48 4.34
CA LEU A 200 12.21 -7.47 3.08
C LEU A 200 12.21 -8.87 2.45
N THR A 201 11.03 -9.44 2.24
CA THR A 201 10.82 -10.75 1.62
C THR A 201 10.20 -10.67 0.23
N ALA A 202 9.46 -9.60 -0.05
CA ALA A 202 8.82 -9.37 -1.34
C ALA A 202 8.97 -7.91 -1.78
N LEU A 203 9.45 -7.72 -3.01
CA LEU A 203 9.61 -6.42 -3.66
C LEU A 203 8.87 -6.42 -4.99
N GLU A 204 8.01 -5.44 -5.21
CA GLU A 204 7.33 -5.23 -6.49
C GLU A 204 7.67 -3.84 -7.02
N LEU A 205 8.19 -3.80 -8.25
CA LEU A 205 8.62 -2.57 -8.91
C LEU A 205 7.92 -2.42 -10.27
N CYS A 206 7.25 -1.30 -10.45
CA CYS A 206 6.75 -0.87 -11.76
C CYS A 206 7.52 0.34 -12.26
N TYR A 207 7.54 0.51 -13.57
CA TYR A 207 8.06 1.73 -14.19
C TYR A 207 7.20 2.94 -13.75
N PRO A 208 7.77 4.13 -13.50
CA PRO A 208 9.15 4.54 -13.76
C PRO A 208 10.03 4.66 -12.49
N ILE A 209 10.92 3.70 -12.23
CA ILE A 209 11.88 3.74 -11.09
C ILE A 209 13.36 3.89 -11.50
N GLY A 210 13.69 3.68 -12.78
CA GLY A 210 15.08 3.65 -13.28
C GLY A 210 15.81 2.32 -13.02
N PRO A 211 17.08 2.19 -13.41
CA PRO A 211 17.89 1.01 -13.12
C PRO A 211 18.08 0.76 -11.62
N VAL A 212 18.17 -0.51 -11.23
CA VAL A 212 18.26 -0.95 -9.85
C VAL A 212 19.56 -1.72 -9.61
N LEU A 213 20.37 -1.27 -8.66
CA LEU A 213 21.57 -1.95 -8.18
C LEU A 213 21.34 -2.53 -6.79
N PHE A 214 21.51 -3.84 -6.64
CA PHE A 214 21.58 -4.51 -5.34
C PHE A 214 23.05 -4.69 -4.92
N GLU A 215 23.50 -3.93 -3.93
CA GLU A 215 24.83 -4.14 -3.35
C GLU A 215 24.90 -5.45 -2.56
N GLU A 216 26.10 -6.01 -2.43
CA GLU A 216 26.32 -7.21 -1.63
C GLU A 216 25.87 -7.00 -0.16
N GLY A 217 25.09 -7.96 0.35
CA GLY A 217 24.57 -7.90 1.72
C GLY A 217 23.35 -6.99 1.89
N THR A 218 22.75 -6.49 0.81
CA THR A 218 21.43 -5.82 0.85
C THR A 218 20.29 -6.84 0.80
N ALA A 219 19.11 -6.48 1.35
CA ALA A 219 17.86 -7.22 1.20
C ALA A 219 18.02 -8.76 1.34
N THR A 220 18.77 -9.20 2.36
CA THR A 220 19.29 -10.57 2.45
C THR A 220 18.21 -11.65 2.60
N LYS A 221 16.97 -11.25 2.90
CA LYS A 221 15.79 -12.12 3.03
C LYS A 221 14.84 -12.03 1.83
N LEU A 222 15.19 -11.30 0.77
CA LEU A 222 14.32 -11.12 -0.38
C LEU A 222 14.11 -12.45 -1.09
N GLU A 223 12.88 -12.93 -1.13
CA GLU A 223 12.51 -14.22 -1.74
C GLU A 223 11.82 -14.04 -3.08
N ILE A 224 11.03 -12.98 -3.24
CA ILE A 224 10.22 -12.72 -4.43
C ILE A 224 10.50 -11.30 -4.94
N LEU A 225 10.92 -11.22 -6.20
CA LEU A 225 11.01 -9.97 -6.94
C LEU A 225 9.95 -9.97 -8.04
N LEU A 226 9.01 -9.03 -8.00
CA LEU A 226 8.07 -8.78 -9.07
C LEU A 226 8.51 -7.51 -9.80
N CYS A 227 8.60 -7.54 -11.12
CA CYS A 227 8.97 -6.37 -11.90
C CYS A 227 8.32 -6.33 -13.28
N GLN A 228 8.11 -5.11 -13.77
CA GLN A 228 7.81 -4.87 -15.17
C GLN A 228 9.09 -5.02 -16.03
N ASP A 229 8.90 -5.48 -17.26
CA ASP A 229 9.92 -5.77 -18.28
C ASP A 229 10.85 -4.61 -18.70
N ALA A 230 10.64 -3.40 -18.18
CA ALA A 230 11.42 -2.21 -18.51
C ALA A 230 12.53 -1.85 -17.49
N ILE A 231 12.63 -2.58 -16.37
CA ILE A 231 13.52 -2.21 -15.25
C ILE A 231 14.84 -2.97 -15.33
N ALA A 232 15.95 -2.27 -15.63
CA ALA A 232 17.30 -2.86 -15.60
C ALA A 232 17.73 -3.19 -14.17
N PHE A 233 18.33 -4.35 -13.95
CA PHE A 233 18.82 -4.80 -12.65
C PHE A 233 20.32 -5.08 -12.69
N SER A 234 21.00 -4.87 -11.58
CA SER A 234 22.38 -5.28 -11.32
C SER A 234 22.48 -5.89 -9.92
N GLY A 235 23.32 -6.90 -9.75
CA GLY A 235 23.54 -7.54 -8.44
C GLY A 235 22.49 -8.57 -8.03
N LEU A 236 21.66 -9.06 -8.97
CA LEU A 236 20.68 -10.13 -8.68
C LEU A 236 21.36 -11.42 -8.16
N SER A 237 22.61 -11.68 -8.57
CA SER A 237 23.42 -12.80 -8.08
C SER A 237 23.75 -12.71 -6.59
N SER A 238 23.71 -11.50 -6.01
CA SER A 238 24.04 -11.24 -4.60
C SER A 238 22.84 -11.43 -3.66
N LEU A 239 21.63 -11.63 -4.19
CA LEU A 239 20.41 -11.84 -3.42
C LEU A 239 20.28 -13.31 -3.02
N LEU A 240 20.93 -13.68 -1.92
CA LEU A 240 21.13 -15.07 -1.48
C LEU A 240 19.87 -15.81 -1.01
N SER A 241 18.74 -15.12 -0.83
CA SER A 241 17.46 -15.73 -0.47
C SER A 241 16.45 -15.73 -1.63
N LEU A 242 16.84 -15.20 -2.80
CA LEU A 242 15.92 -15.03 -3.92
C LEU A 242 15.48 -16.41 -4.43
N LYS A 243 14.17 -16.60 -4.56
CA LYS A 243 13.54 -17.85 -5.04
C LYS A 243 12.81 -17.64 -6.35
N GLU A 244 12.15 -16.49 -6.49
CA GLU A 244 11.29 -16.21 -7.64
C GLU A 244 11.49 -14.79 -8.17
N VAL A 245 11.56 -14.70 -9.49
CA VAL A 245 11.44 -13.44 -10.23
C VAL A 245 10.19 -13.54 -11.10
N VAL A 246 9.20 -12.69 -10.86
CA VAL A 246 7.95 -12.65 -11.61
C VAL A 246 7.96 -11.43 -12.52
N LEU A 247 7.87 -11.67 -13.82
CA LEU A 247 7.85 -10.64 -14.84
C LEU A 247 6.43 -10.37 -15.29
N ASP A 248 6.00 -9.12 -15.12
CA ASP A 248 4.74 -8.61 -15.65
C ASP A 248 4.99 -7.99 -17.03
N ARG A 249 4.44 -8.63 -18.07
CA ARG A 249 4.70 -8.25 -19.48
C ARG A 249 3.66 -7.25 -19.95
N TRP A 250 4.03 -5.97 -19.91
CA TRP A 250 3.20 -4.89 -20.45
C TRP A 250 3.63 -4.54 -21.88
N TYR A 251 4.88 -4.81 -22.23
CA TYR A 251 5.45 -4.60 -23.55
C TYR A 251 6.14 -5.89 -24.04
N ASP A 252 6.63 -5.90 -25.28
CA ASP A 252 7.55 -6.96 -25.70
C ASP A 252 8.91 -6.67 -25.06
N PRO A 253 9.37 -7.45 -24.05
CA PRO A 253 10.62 -7.18 -23.37
C PRO A 253 11.77 -7.12 -24.38
N ARG A 254 12.65 -6.13 -24.25
CA ARG A 254 13.90 -6.11 -25.04
C ARG A 254 14.68 -7.40 -24.74
N VAL A 255 14.95 -8.19 -25.78
CA VAL A 255 15.60 -9.51 -25.68
C VAL A 255 16.89 -9.43 -24.85
N GLU A 256 17.71 -8.40 -25.10
CA GLU A 256 18.98 -8.16 -24.40
C GLU A 256 18.80 -8.03 -22.88
N TRP A 257 17.74 -7.37 -22.43
CA TRP A 257 17.47 -7.20 -21.00
C TRP A 257 17.12 -8.53 -20.32
N VAL A 258 16.28 -9.35 -20.96
CA VAL A 258 15.90 -10.67 -20.43
C VAL A 258 17.12 -11.57 -20.34
N GLU A 259 18.01 -11.51 -21.34
CA GLU A 259 19.26 -12.28 -21.37
C GLU A 259 20.21 -11.86 -20.25
N ASP A 260 20.41 -10.57 -20.01
CA ASP A 260 21.25 -10.08 -18.91
C ASP A 260 20.68 -10.50 -17.55
N MET A 261 19.38 -10.32 -17.33
CA MET A 261 18.72 -10.75 -16.11
C MET A 261 18.90 -12.27 -15.89
N ARG A 262 18.66 -13.09 -16.93
CA ARG A 262 18.88 -14.54 -16.85
C ARG A 262 20.33 -14.90 -16.58
N ALA A 263 21.29 -14.17 -17.17
CA ALA A 263 22.72 -14.38 -16.92
C ALA A 263 23.06 -14.12 -15.44
N GLN A 264 22.55 -13.04 -14.84
CA GLN A 264 22.74 -12.77 -13.41
C GLN A 264 22.09 -13.84 -12.53
N LEU A 265 20.86 -14.24 -12.83
CA LEU A 265 20.14 -15.28 -12.07
C LEU A 265 20.79 -16.66 -12.19
N SER A 266 21.43 -16.98 -13.32
CA SER A 266 22.18 -18.23 -13.49
C SER A 266 23.41 -18.34 -12.56
N ARG A 267 23.96 -17.19 -12.16
CA ARG A 267 25.09 -17.06 -11.22
C ARG A 267 24.62 -16.98 -9.76
N ASN A 268 23.32 -16.81 -9.51
CA ASN A 268 22.77 -16.79 -8.17
C ASN A 268 22.78 -18.22 -7.57
N PRO A 269 23.28 -18.43 -6.35
CA PRO A 269 23.40 -19.76 -5.75
C PRO A 269 22.06 -20.50 -5.57
N ASN A 270 20.94 -19.77 -5.41
CA ASN A 270 19.61 -20.37 -5.25
C ASN A 270 18.93 -20.71 -6.57
N LYS A 271 19.51 -20.32 -7.72
CA LYS A 271 18.93 -20.51 -9.06
C LYS A 271 17.44 -20.12 -9.12
N PRO A 272 17.09 -18.83 -8.89
CA PRO A 272 15.71 -18.38 -8.81
C PRO A 272 14.90 -18.72 -10.07
N VAL A 273 13.64 -19.10 -9.89
CA VAL A 273 12.72 -19.40 -10.99
C VAL A 273 12.18 -18.10 -11.57
N VAL A 274 12.24 -17.97 -12.90
CA VAL A 274 11.61 -16.86 -13.63
C VAL A 274 10.21 -17.26 -14.06
N LYS A 275 9.19 -16.51 -13.64
CA LYS A 275 7.79 -16.67 -14.04
C LYS A 275 7.34 -15.46 -14.86
N PHE A 276 6.38 -15.67 -15.75
CA PHE A 276 5.76 -14.61 -16.54
C PHE A 276 4.27 -14.57 -16.19
N ILE A 277 3.75 -13.37 -15.93
CA ILE A 277 2.31 -13.11 -15.81
C ILE A 277 1.88 -12.28 -17.02
N ASN A 278 0.71 -12.63 -17.57
CA ASN A 278 0.06 -11.98 -18.71
C ASN A 278 -1.10 -11.13 -18.23
#